data_AF-A0A356QG96-F1
#
_entry.id   AF-A0A356QG96-F1
#
_cell.length_a   1.000
_cell.length_b   1.000
_cell.length_c   1.000
_cell.angle_alpha   90.00
_cell.angle_beta   90.00
_cell.angle_gamma   90.00
#
_symmetry.space_group_name_H-M   'P 1'
#
loop_
_entity.id
_entity.type
_entity.pdbx_description
1 polymer ?
#
loop_
_entity_poly.entity_id
_entity_poly.type
_entity_poly.pdbx_seq_one_letter_code
_entity_poly.pdbx_strand_id
1 'polypeptide(L)'
;SILLFPASIGQWVGAGEGMEWLQRASQALGPGQPLYILLFAAAVVFFCFFYTALVFNPKDVADNLKKSGAFLPGIRPGEQTARYIDKVMTRLTLFGALYITAVSLMPQFLIVAWNVPFFFGGTSLLIVVVVIMDFMAQVQSHLMSHQYDSVMKKSNLKGYGSGGIMR
;
A
#
# COMPACT_ATOMS: atom_id res chain seq x y z
N SER A 1 3.78 3.46 -16.65
CA SER A 1 4.34 2.86 -17.87
C SER A 1 3.50 1.72 -18.47
N ILE A 2 2.81 0.91 -17.66
CA ILE A 2 1.92 -0.17 -18.15
C ILE A 2 0.64 0.33 -18.85
N LEU A 3 0.16 1.54 -18.55
CA LEU A 3 -1.04 2.11 -19.20
C LEU A 3 -0.80 2.62 -20.63
N LEU A 4 0.42 3.07 -20.95
CA LEU A 4 0.76 3.59 -22.28
C LEU A 4 1.19 2.50 -23.25
N PHE A 5 1.62 1.34 -22.73
CA PHE A 5 2.14 0.22 -23.52
C PHE A 5 1.08 -0.44 -24.43
N PRO A 6 -0.18 -0.65 -23.99
CA PRO A 6 -1.24 -1.13 -24.88
C PRO A 6 -1.73 -0.05 -25.85
N ALA A 7 -1.68 1.23 -25.45
CA ALA A 7 -2.09 2.34 -26.31
C ALA A 7 -1.14 2.51 -27.49
N SER A 8 0.17 2.35 -27.29
CA SER A 8 1.17 2.40 -28.37
C SER A 8 1.14 1.17 -29.26
N ILE A 9 0.93 -0.04 -28.70
CA ILE A 9 0.76 -1.26 -29.50
C ILE A 9 -0.55 -1.21 -30.30
N GLY A 10 -1.64 -0.73 -29.73
CA GLY A 10 -2.91 -0.55 -30.42
C GLY A 10 -2.82 0.45 -31.58
N GLN A 11 -1.99 1.47 -31.46
CA GLN A 11 -1.72 2.43 -32.55
C GLN A 11 -0.88 1.83 -33.68
N TRP A 12 0.08 0.94 -33.39
CA TRP A 12 0.91 0.29 -34.40
C TRP A 12 0.24 -0.92 -35.06
N VAL A 13 -0.59 -1.66 -34.31
CA VAL A 13 -1.31 -2.86 -34.79
C VAL A 13 -2.65 -2.48 -35.45
N GLY A 14 -3.23 -1.33 -35.11
CA GLY A 14 -4.46 -0.81 -35.73
C GLY A 14 -4.32 -0.29 -37.17
N ALA A 15 -3.12 -0.32 -37.75
CA ALA A 15 -2.88 0.04 -39.16
C ALA A 15 -2.96 -1.17 -40.13
N GLY A 16 -3.16 -2.40 -39.61
CA GLY A 16 -3.35 -3.60 -40.43
C GLY A 16 -4.83 -3.95 -40.64
N GLU A 17 -5.27 -4.00 -41.90
CA GLU A 17 -6.61 -4.47 -42.29
C GLU A 17 -6.84 -5.92 -41.80
N GLY A 18 -7.88 -6.12 -40.97
CA GLY A 18 -8.36 -7.47 -40.60
C GLY A 18 -8.59 -7.75 -39.11
N MET A 19 -8.33 -6.81 -38.20
CA MET A 19 -8.45 -7.02 -36.75
C MET A 19 -9.64 -6.27 -36.10
N GLU A 20 -10.82 -6.30 -36.73
CA GLU A 20 -12.06 -5.73 -36.15
C GLU A 20 -12.40 -6.30 -34.77
N TRP A 21 -12.07 -7.57 -34.49
CA TRP A 21 -12.28 -8.17 -33.17
C TRP A 21 -11.35 -7.59 -32.10
N LEU A 22 -10.09 -7.29 -32.47
CA LEU A 22 -9.11 -6.68 -31.59
C LEU A 22 -9.42 -5.20 -31.38
N GLN A 23 -9.99 -4.54 -32.40
CA GLN A 23 -10.48 -3.17 -32.34
C GLN A 23 -11.76 -3.04 -31.50
N ARG A 24 -12.67 -4.03 -31.56
CA ARG A 24 -13.83 -4.12 -30.65
C ARG A 24 -13.43 -4.45 -29.22
N ALA A 25 -12.42 -5.31 -29.03
CA ALA A 25 -11.86 -5.60 -27.72
C ALA A 25 -11.11 -4.39 -27.13
N SER A 26 -10.36 -3.64 -27.93
CA SER A 26 -9.67 -2.42 -27.51
C SER A 26 -10.64 -1.26 -27.26
N GLN A 27 -11.74 -1.17 -28.02
CA GLN A 27 -12.84 -0.24 -27.73
C GLN A 27 -13.58 -0.64 -26.45
N ALA A 28 -13.82 -1.95 -26.21
CA ALA A 28 -14.43 -2.47 -24.99
C ALA A 28 -13.57 -2.27 -23.73
N LEU A 29 -12.25 -2.28 -23.91
CA LEU A 29 -11.23 -1.95 -22.90
C LEU A 29 -10.86 -0.46 -22.91
N GLY A 30 -11.60 0.38 -23.65
CA GLY A 30 -11.37 1.81 -23.71
C GLY A 30 -11.72 2.49 -22.37
N PRO A 31 -10.99 3.56 -21.99
CA PRO A 31 -11.29 4.32 -20.79
C PRO A 31 -12.70 4.93 -20.88
N GLY A 32 -13.62 4.41 -20.06
CA GLY A 32 -14.99 4.91 -19.93
C GLY A 32 -16.09 3.85 -20.03
N GLN A 33 -15.75 2.62 -20.41
CA GLN A 33 -16.73 1.53 -20.40
C GLN A 33 -16.87 0.88 -19.01
N PRO A 34 -18.09 0.53 -18.57
CA PRO A 34 -18.33 -0.10 -17.27
C PRO A 34 -17.64 -1.47 -17.14
N LEU A 35 -17.43 -2.18 -18.26
CA LEU A 35 -16.70 -3.44 -18.29
C LEU A 35 -15.23 -3.28 -17.88
N TYR A 36 -14.55 -2.24 -18.39
CA TYR A 36 -13.17 -1.93 -18.03
C TYR A 36 -13.06 -1.57 -16.54
N ILE A 37 -14.00 -0.77 -16.03
CA ILE A 37 -14.05 -0.35 -14.61
C ILE A 37 -14.17 -1.58 -13.69
N LEU A 38 -15.03 -2.53 -14.04
CA LEU A 38 -15.26 -3.72 -13.24
C LEU A 38 -14.05 -4.67 -13.26
N LEU A 39 -13.44 -4.87 -14.43
CA LEU A 39 -12.25 -5.72 -14.57
C LEU A 39 -11.03 -5.09 -13.88
N PHE A 40 -10.88 -3.76 -13.99
CA PHE A 40 -9.84 -3.01 -13.28
C PHE A 40 -10.03 -3.06 -11.76
N ALA A 41 -11.25 -2.87 -11.27
CA ALA A 41 -11.57 -2.98 -9.84
C ALA A 41 -11.28 -4.40 -9.31
N ALA A 42 -11.68 -5.44 -10.05
CA ALA A 42 -11.38 -6.83 -9.68
C ALA A 42 -9.87 -7.10 -9.63
N ALA A 43 -9.12 -6.58 -10.61
CA ALA A 43 -7.66 -6.68 -10.62
C ALA A 43 -7.03 -5.97 -9.42
N VAL A 44 -7.48 -4.76 -9.07
CA VAL A 44 -6.98 -4.01 -7.91
C VAL A 44 -7.23 -4.77 -6.60
N VAL A 45 -8.44 -5.27 -6.39
CA VAL A 45 -8.78 -6.05 -5.18
C VAL A 45 -7.93 -7.33 -5.12
N PHE A 46 -7.81 -8.05 -6.23
CA PHE A 46 -7.00 -9.26 -6.31
C PHE A 46 -5.53 -9.00 -5.96
N PHE A 47 -4.92 -7.98 -6.58
CA PHE A 47 -3.53 -7.61 -6.31
C PHE A 47 -3.32 -7.12 -4.89
N CYS A 48 -4.27 -6.39 -4.31
CA CYS A 48 -4.18 -5.93 -2.92
C CYS A 48 -4.13 -7.12 -1.95
N PHE A 49 -5.04 -8.08 -2.09
CA PHE A 49 -5.05 -9.30 -1.28
C PHE A 49 -3.79 -10.14 -1.47
N PHE A 50 -3.36 -10.33 -2.72
CA PHE A 50 -2.17 -11.13 -3.03
C PHE A 50 -0.88 -10.49 -2.51
N TYR A 51 -0.73 -9.17 -2.65
CA TYR A 51 0.39 -8.41 -2.13
C TYR A 51 0.47 -8.49 -0.61
N THR A 52 -0.65 -8.29 0.11
CA THR A 52 -0.66 -8.39 1.57
C THR A 52 -0.30 -9.81 2.03
N ALA A 53 -0.84 -10.84 1.38
CA ALA A 53 -0.56 -12.24 1.75
C ALA A 53 0.91 -12.65 1.50
N LEU A 54 1.55 -12.10 0.46
CA LEU A 54 2.97 -12.36 0.17
C LEU A 54 3.92 -11.65 1.14
N VAL A 55 3.60 -10.42 1.54
CA VAL A 55 4.48 -9.59 2.37
C VAL A 55 4.29 -9.87 3.86
N PHE A 56 3.06 -10.13 4.31
CA PHE A 56 2.76 -10.35 5.72
C PHE A 56 2.58 -11.84 6.04
N ASN A 57 3.54 -12.40 6.80
CA ASN A 57 3.39 -13.71 7.40
C ASN A 57 2.95 -13.59 8.88
N PRO A 58 1.68 -13.87 9.23
CA PRO A 58 1.18 -13.75 10.60
C PRO A 58 1.91 -14.64 11.62
N LYS A 59 2.49 -15.76 11.18
CA LYS A 59 3.27 -16.65 12.05
C LYS A 59 4.57 -15.99 12.48
N ASP A 60 5.30 -15.37 11.54
CA ASP A 60 6.57 -14.70 11.84
C ASP A 60 6.35 -13.49 12.76
N VAL A 61 5.25 -12.75 12.57
CA VAL A 61 4.89 -11.64 13.46
C VAL A 61 4.57 -12.13 14.88
N ALA A 62 3.83 -13.23 15.02
CA ALA A 62 3.53 -13.83 16.32
C ALA A 62 4.78 -14.38 17.02
N ASP A 63 5.71 -14.98 16.28
CA ASP A 63 6.97 -15.47 16.82
C ASP A 63 7.92 -14.33 17.20
N ASN A 64 7.97 -13.24 16.43
CA ASN A 64 8.72 -12.04 16.79
C ASN A 64 8.15 -11.40 18.06
N LEU A 65 6.82 -11.28 18.21
CA LEU A 65 6.18 -10.82 19.44
C LEU A 65 6.60 -11.67 20.64
N LYS A 66 6.56 -13.01 20.51
CA LYS A 66 6.99 -13.94 21.55
C LYS A 66 8.47 -13.78 21.92
N LYS A 67 9.36 -13.63 20.92
CA LYS A 67 10.80 -13.40 21.13
C LYS A 67 11.10 -12.06 21.78
N SER A 68 10.32 -11.02 21.46
CA SER A 68 10.42 -9.69 22.07
C SER A 68 9.79 -9.61 23.48
N GLY A 69 9.27 -10.72 24.03
CA GLY A 69 8.62 -10.76 25.35
C GLY A 69 7.24 -10.10 25.39
N ALA A 70 6.69 -9.70 24.24
CA ALA A 70 5.38 -9.09 24.12
C ALA A 70 4.29 -10.16 23.87
N PHE A 71 3.15 -10.02 24.52
CA PHE A 71 2.01 -10.92 24.34
C PHE A 71 0.72 -10.14 24.21
N LEU A 72 -0.21 -10.66 23.40
CA LEU A 72 -1.55 -10.08 23.32
C LEU A 72 -2.35 -10.50 24.58
N PRO A 73 -2.92 -9.54 25.34
CA PRO A 73 -3.74 -9.86 26.49
C PRO A 73 -4.97 -10.69 26.07
N GLY A 74 -5.20 -11.80 26.78
CA GLY A 74 -6.34 -12.70 26.52
C GLY A 74 -6.11 -13.80 25.48
N ILE A 75 -4.95 -13.86 24.82
CA ILE A 75 -4.64 -14.88 23.79
C ILE A 75 -3.34 -15.62 24.15
N ARG A 76 -3.37 -16.96 24.09
CA ARG A 76 -2.18 -17.77 24.39
C ARG A 76 -1.07 -17.54 23.34
N PRO A 77 0.18 -17.24 23.73
CA PRO A 77 1.26 -16.98 22.77
C PRO A 77 1.52 -18.14 21.80
N GLY A 78 1.81 -17.83 20.53
CA GLY A 78 2.11 -18.79 19.48
C GLY A 78 0.98 -18.91 18.45
N GLU A 79 0.51 -20.13 18.19
CA GLU A 79 -0.49 -20.44 17.16
C GLU A 79 -1.78 -19.61 17.29
N GLN A 80 -2.24 -19.35 18.52
CA GLN A 80 -3.47 -18.58 18.75
C GLN A 80 -3.29 -17.09 18.44
N THR A 81 -2.11 -16.53 18.74
CA THR A 81 -1.73 -15.17 18.35
C THR A 81 -1.67 -15.03 16.83
N ALA A 82 -1.05 -16.00 16.14
CA ALA A 82 -0.98 -16.00 14.68
C ALA A 82 -2.37 -16.04 14.03
N ARG A 83 -3.28 -16.90 14.53
CA ARG A 83 -4.68 -16.97 14.04
C ARG A 83 -5.47 -15.68 14.29
N TYR A 84 -5.22 -15.03 15.43
CA TYR A 84 -5.86 -13.76 15.72
C TYR A 84 -5.37 -12.65 14.79
N ILE A 85 -4.05 -12.54 14.61
CA ILE A 85 -3.43 -11.56 13.70
C ILE A 85 -3.94 -11.79 12.27
N ASP A 86 -3.98 -13.04 11.80
CA ASP A 86 -4.49 -13.40 10.49
C ASP A 86 -5.95 -12.95 10.26
N LYS A 87 -6.82 -13.22 11.23
CA LYS A 87 -8.23 -12.80 11.18
C LYS A 87 -8.39 -11.27 11.16
N VAL A 88 -7.57 -10.55 11.91
CA VAL A 88 -7.58 -9.08 11.94
C VAL A 88 -7.04 -8.53 10.62
N MET A 89 -5.92 -9.06 10.12
CA MET A 89 -5.33 -8.64 8.85
C MET A 89 -6.30 -8.85 7.70
N THR A 90 -6.96 -10.01 7.60
CA THR A 90 -7.91 -10.28 6.51
C THR A 90 -9.06 -9.28 6.51
N ARG A 91 -9.60 -8.92 7.69
CA ARG A 91 -10.64 -7.88 7.79
C ARG A 91 -10.13 -6.50 7.40
N LEU A 92 -8.94 -6.13 7.89
CA LEU A 92 -8.31 -4.84 7.58
C LEU A 92 -8.04 -4.72 6.06
N THR A 93 -7.51 -5.76 5.44
CA THR A 93 -7.23 -5.82 3.99
C THR A 93 -8.52 -5.73 3.19
N LEU A 94 -9.63 -6.32 3.65
CA LEU A 94 -10.93 -6.22 2.97
C LEU A 94 -11.41 -4.76 2.87
N PHE A 95 -11.35 -4.01 3.98
CA PHE A 95 -11.70 -2.59 3.99
C PHE A 95 -10.66 -1.74 3.23
N GLY A 96 -9.38 -2.05 3.35
CA GLY A 96 -8.29 -1.36 2.65
C GLY A 96 -8.38 -1.53 1.13
N ALA A 97 -8.64 -2.74 0.65
CA ALA A 97 -8.83 -3.02 -0.78
C ALA A 97 -10.04 -2.27 -1.34
N LEU A 98 -11.15 -2.21 -0.59
CA LEU A 98 -12.34 -1.44 -0.98
C LEU A 98 -12.03 0.06 -1.08
N TYR A 99 -11.30 0.61 -0.12
CA TYR A 99 -10.86 2.01 -0.13
C TYR A 99 -9.94 2.32 -1.32
N ILE A 100 -8.91 1.50 -1.55
CA ILE A 100 -7.97 1.68 -2.68
C ILE A 100 -8.72 1.59 -4.00
N THR A 101 -9.64 0.62 -4.13
CA THR A 101 -10.49 0.48 -5.31
C THR A 101 -11.33 1.75 -5.52
N ALA A 102 -12.00 2.26 -4.49
CA ALA A 102 -12.80 3.48 -4.58
C ALA A 102 -11.97 4.72 -4.99
N VAL A 103 -10.79 4.91 -4.38
CA VAL A 103 -9.88 6.00 -4.73
C VAL A 103 -9.35 5.87 -6.16
N SER A 104 -9.08 4.64 -6.62
CA SER A 104 -8.62 4.40 -7.99
C SER A 104 -9.71 4.61 -9.05
N LEU A 105 -10.98 4.36 -8.70
CA LEU A 105 -12.12 4.57 -9.59
C LEU A 105 -12.59 6.03 -9.63
N MET A 106 -12.38 6.79 -8.56
CA MET A 106 -12.75 8.21 -8.47
C MET A 106 -12.28 9.05 -9.68
N PRO A 107 -10.99 9.06 -10.08
CA PRO A 107 -10.57 9.87 -11.20
C PRO A 107 -11.14 9.37 -12.54
N GLN A 108 -11.35 8.07 -12.68
CA GLN A 108 -11.95 7.50 -13.88
C GLN A 108 -13.41 7.93 -14.03
N PHE A 109 -14.14 8.01 -12.92
CA PHE A 109 -15.50 8.53 -12.88
C PHE A 109 -15.56 10.03 -13.27
N LEU A 110 -14.63 10.85 -12.79
CA LEU A 110 -14.56 12.28 -13.16
C LEU A 110 -14.32 12.51 -14.65
N ILE A 111 -13.44 11.72 -15.28
CA ILE A 111 -13.12 11.85 -16.71
C ILE A 111 -14.36 11.52 -17.57
N VAL A 112 -15.13 10.49 -17.19
CA VAL A 112 -16.32 10.06 -17.91
C VAL A 112 -17.49 11.03 -17.71
N ALA A 113 -17.69 11.55 -16.50
CA ALA A 113 -18.84 12.39 -16.17
C ALA A 113 -18.70 13.85 -16.64
N TRP A 114 -17.48 14.42 -16.62
CA TRP A 114 -17.27 15.83 -16.94
C TRP A 114 -16.52 16.11 -18.24
N ASN A 115 -16.04 15.08 -18.96
CA ASN A 115 -15.44 15.21 -20.29
C ASN A 115 -14.32 16.27 -20.40
N VAL A 116 -13.66 16.61 -19.28
CA VAL A 116 -12.51 17.51 -19.26
C VAL A 116 -11.26 16.64 -19.37
N PRO A 117 -10.45 16.75 -20.43
CA PRO A 117 -9.20 16.02 -20.56
C PRO A 117 -8.18 16.60 -19.56
N PHE A 118 -8.24 16.14 -18.31
CA PHE A 118 -7.20 16.45 -17.33
C PHE A 118 -5.89 15.81 -17.79
N PHE A 119 -4.99 16.64 -18.36
CA PHE A 119 -3.59 16.26 -18.62
C PHE A 119 -2.86 15.90 -17.32
N PHE A 120 -3.32 16.43 -16.18
CA PHE A 120 -3.08 15.91 -14.83
C PHE A 120 -4.03 14.75 -14.51
N GLY A 121 -3.99 13.69 -15.31
CA GLY A 121 -4.92 12.57 -15.21
C GLY A 121 -4.83 11.83 -13.86
N GLY A 122 -5.84 11.00 -13.55
CA GLY A 122 -5.97 10.25 -12.29
C GLY A 122 -4.71 9.54 -11.79
N THR A 123 -3.87 9.07 -12.73
CA THR A 123 -2.57 8.45 -12.44
C THR A 123 -1.58 9.44 -11.83
N SER A 124 -1.51 10.69 -12.32
CA SER A 124 -0.63 11.73 -11.77
C SER A 124 -1.05 12.15 -10.36
N LEU A 125 -2.36 12.29 -10.11
CA LEU A 125 -2.89 12.57 -8.77
C LEU A 125 -2.58 11.43 -7.79
N LEU A 126 -2.81 10.17 -8.21
CA LEU A 126 -2.47 8.99 -7.41
C LEU A 126 -0.97 8.92 -7.11
N ILE A 127 -0.12 9.14 -8.10
CA ILE A 127 1.35 9.15 -7.91
C ILE A 127 1.75 10.23 -6.91
N VAL A 128 1.20 11.45 -7.02
CA VAL A 128 1.52 12.54 -6.09
C VAL A 128 1.14 12.19 -4.66
N VAL A 129 -0.07 11.65 -4.42
CA VAL A 129 -0.51 11.27 -3.07
C VAL A 129 0.35 10.13 -2.50
N VAL A 130 0.65 9.11 -3.30
CA VAL A 130 1.49 7.98 -2.88
C VAL A 130 2.92 8.44 -2.55
N VAL A 131 3.53 9.25 -3.42
CA VAL A 131 4.90 9.75 -3.20
C VAL A 131 4.97 10.67 -1.99
N ILE A 132 3.96 11.52 -1.75
CA ILE A 132 3.91 12.36 -0.54
C ILE A 132 3.80 11.51 0.72
N MET A 133 2.96 10.45 0.70
CA MET A 133 2.84 9.53 1.84
C MET A 133 4.16 8.80 2.10
N ASP A 134 4.81 8.27 1.06
CA ASP A 134 6.11 7.59 1.18
C ASP A 134 7.20 8.53 1.69
N PHE A 135 7.23 9.77 1.18
CA PHE A 135 8.19 10.78 1.64
C PHE A 135 7.97 11.12 3.12
N MET A 136 6.73 11.35 3.55
CA MET A 136 6.42 11.63 4.95
C MET A 136 6.78 10.46 5.86
N ALA A 137 6.52 9.21 5.45
CA ALA A 137 6.89 8.03 6.20
C ALA A 137 8.42 7.89 6.37
N GLN A 138 9.20 8.19 5.33
CA GLN A 138 10.67 8.19 5.38
C GLN A 138 11.22 9.33 6.24
N VAL A 139 10.64 10.53 6.14
CA VAL A 139 11.02 11.67 6.99
C VAL A 139 10.74 11.35 8.45
N GLN A 140 9.56 10.78 8.76
CA GLN A 140 9.21 10.41 10.13
C GLN A 140 10.13 9.31 10.69
N SER A 141 10.50 8.29 9.90
CA SER A 141 11.43 7.25 10.35
C SER A 141 12.83 7.81 10.63
N HIS A 142 13.30 8.75 9.80
CA HIS A 142 14.57 9.45 10.03
C HIS A 142 14.52 10.35 11.27
N LEU A 143 13.45 11.11 11.47
CA LEU A 143 13.27 11.96 12.66
C LEU A 143 13.17 11.14 13.96
N MET A 144 12.48 9.99 13.94
CA MET A 144 12.42 9.09 15.10
C MET A 144 13.79 8.56 15.48
N SER A 145 14.66 8.26 14.51
CA SER A 145 16.02 7.78 14.78
C SER A 145 16.87 8.80 15.57
N HIS A 146 16.70 10.10 15.30
CA HIS A 146 17.37 11.17 16.04
C HIS A 146 16.81 11.39 17.46
N GLN A 147 15.52 11.15 17.68
CA GLN A 147 14.92 11.27 19.01
C GLN A 147 15.33 10.13 19.94
N TYR A 148 15.55 8.91 19.44
CA TYR A 148 16.07 7.79 20.23
C TYR A 148 17.48 8.06 20.78
N ASP A 149 18.36 8.70 20.00
CA ASP A 149 19.72 9.02 20.41
C ASP A 149 19.75 10.03 21.58
N SER A 150 18.80 10.97 21.59
CA SER A 150 18.65 11.97 22.67
C SER A 150 18.15 11.36 23.99
N VAL A 151 17.32 10.31 23.92
CA VAL A 151 16.77 9.62 25.10
C VAL A 151 17.80 8.62 25.65
N MET A 152 18.56 7.92 24.79
CA MET A 152 19.65 7.05 25.24
C MET A 152 20.82 7.83 25.85
N LYS A 153 21.21 8.98 25.29
CA LYS A 153 22.33 9.80 25.79
C LYS A 153 22.05 10.42 27.17
N LYS A 154 20.78 10.65 27.52
CA LYS A 154 20.39 11.17 28.85
C LYS A 154 20.41 10.11 29.95
N SER A 155 20.43 8.82 29.61
CA SER A 155 20.47 7.72 30.58
C SER A 155 21.89 7.35 31.06
N ASN A 156 22.93 7.73 30.31
CA ASN A 156 24.32 7.34 30.59
C ASN A 156 25.14 8.37 31.39
N LEU A 157 24.48 9.34 32.04
CA LEU A 157 25.13 10.40 32.83
C LEU A 157 24.57 10.48 34.25
N LYS A 158 24.61 9.37 35.01
CA LYS A 158 24.58 9.43 36.49
C LYS A 158 25.19 8.19 37.13
N GLY A 159 26.52 8.13 37.12
CA GLY A 159 27.28 7.06 37.77
C GLY A 159 28.77 7.36 37.81
N TYR A 160 29.15 8.54 38.29
CA TYR A 160 30.56 8.81 38.60
C TYR A 160 30.70 9.53 39.94
N GLY A 161 31.38 8.86 40.86
CA GLY A 161 32.05 9.50 41.99
C GLY A 161 31.22 9.65 43.26
N SER A 162 31.16 8.57 44.04
CA SER A 162 30.94 8.63 45.49
C SER A 162 31.94 9.60 46.13
N GLY A 163 31.51 10.83 46.36
CA GLY A 163 32.17 11.76 47.29
C GLY A 163 31.82 11.34 48.72
N GLY A 164 32.83 10.87 49.46
CA GLY A 164 32.70 10.49 50.86
C GLY A 164 34.06 10.49 51.54
N ILE A 165 34.59 11.70 51.77
CA ILE A 165 35.68 11.95 52.72
C ILE A 165 35.08 12.03 54.14
N MET A 166 35.90 11.66 55.13
CA MET A 166 35.89 12.06 56.56
C MET A 166 35.17 11.17 57.59
N ARG A 167 35.95 10.26 58.23
CA ARG A 167 36.50 10.31 59.60
C ARG A 167 36.67 8.91 60.20
#